data_AF-A0A835ASG5-F1
#
_entry.id   AF-A0A835ASG5-F1
#
_cell.length_a   1.000
_cell.length_b   1.000
_cell.length_c   1.000
_cell.angle_alpha   90.00
_cell.angle_beta   90.00
_cell.angle_gamma   90.00
#
_symmetry.space_group_name_H-M   'P 1'
#
loop_
_entity.id
_entity.type
_entity.pdbx_description
1 polymer ?
#
loop_
_entity_poly.entity_id
_entity_poly.type
_entity_poly.pdbx_seq_one_letter_code
_entity_poly.pdbx_strand_id
1 'polypeptide(L)'
;MADRVHPIPAPPSRRPDHQQPSTGDADTTAAAPTETTPLQQEQPYPSFNQRPLSPPPGTYIVQIPKDQVLRVPPPDRARRYKKLAARPARRRLLRRACCFSLAAVLLLILLAAAFVGAVYLIFRPRSPTFSVSSLSIHGLDTLSSSSSSSSLSPELDAAVRADNGRNRRVIIDYRGGGSVTVSYAGERLATGPWPAFRQAARNVTVFAVAMRGNGVRLTEEQTKQLAAEQAAGDVPMVVEAVVPVRLRFGGTLLRTWTVDVKATCDVAVDRLAANATAVNRGCKVKVKPLWWWW
;
A
#
# COMPACT_ATOMS: atom_id res chain seq x y z
N MET A 1 42.03 -22.00 -7.03
CA MET A 1 42.24 -20.95 -6.00
C MET A 1 42.90 -19.78 -6.70
N ALA A 2 42.20 -18.66 -6.83
CA ALA A 2 42.75 -17.42 -7.36
C ALA A 2 42.06 -16.26 -6.64
N ASP A 3 42.88 -15.38 -6.06
CA ASP A 3 42.55 -14.32 -5.11
C ASP A 3 41.59 -13.27 -5.65
N ARG A 4 40.69 -12.82 -4.76
CA ARG A 4 39.80 -11.67 -4.98
C ARG A 4 40.51 -10.39 -4.51
N VAL A 5 40.80 -9.49 -5.43
CA VAL A 5 41.19 -8.11 -5.09
C VAL A 5 39.93 -7.26 -4.96
N HIS A 6 39.70 -6.71 -3.77
CA HIS A 6 38.63 -5.74 -3.49
C HIS A 6 39.00 -4.33 -4.01
N PRO A 7 38.03 -3.54 -4.50
CA PRO A 7 38.26 -2.13 -4.82
C PRO A 7 38.25 -1.23 -3.57
N ILE A 8 39.16 -0.26 -3.55
CA ILE A 8 39.33 0.81 -2.55
C ILE A 8 38.21 1.89 -2.68
N PRO A 9 37.75 2.54 -1.58
CA PRO A 9 36.72 3.58 -1.65
C PRO A 9 37.28 4.95 -2.09
N ALA A 10 36.43 5.77 -2.72
CA ALA A 10 36.75 7.12 -3.15
C ALA A 10 36.72 8.15 -1.99
N PRO A 11 37.57 9.20 -2.03
CA PRO A 11 37.56 10.26 -1.02
C PRO A 11 36.47 11.33 -1.30
N PRO A 12 35.97 12.04 -0.26
CA PRO A 12 34.92 13.03 -0.43
C PRO A 12 35.48 14.38 -0.89
N SER A 13 34.84 15.01 -1.87
CA SER A 13 35.12 16.42 -2.23
C SER A 13 33.95 17.33 -1.86
N ARG A 14 34.34 18.41 -1.17
CA ARG A 14 33.54 19.40 -0.45
C ARG A 14 32.65 20.25 -1.36
N ARG A 15 31.50 20.66 -0.80
CA ARG A 15 30.70 21.82 -1.24
C ARG A 15 31.49 23.12 -1.02
N PRO A 16 31.17 24.18 -1.78
CA PRO A 16 31.28 25.54 -1.28
C PRO A 16 29.90 26.17 -1.07
N ASP A 17 29.80 26.90 0.04
CA ASP A 17 28.66 27.66 0.52
C ASP A 17 28.40 28.96 -0.26
N HIS A 18 27.16 29.41 -0.15
CA HIS A 18 26.69 30.74 -0.52
C HIS A 18 27.28 31.84 0.39
N GLN A 19 27.76 32.95 -0.19
CA GLN A 19 27.57 34.30 0.35
C GLN A 19 27.85 35.39 -0.71
N GLN A 20 26.96 36.38 -0.75
CA GLN A 20 26.98 37.71 -1.42
C GLN A 20 27.16 38.77 -0.28
N PRO A 21 27.52 40.08 -0.44
CA PRO A 21 27.19 41.07 -1.49
C PRO A 21 28.36 42.03 -1.91
N SER A 22 28.31 42.91 -2.92
CA SER A 22 27.49 44.14 -3.05
C SER A 22 27.93 45.00 -4.26
N THR A 23 26.96 45.72 -4.86
CA THR A 23 26.97 47.07 -5.52
C THR A 23 27.89 47.44 -6.70
N GLY A 24 27.27 48.03 -7.75
CA GLY A 24 27.91 48.94 -8.72
C GLY A 24 27.13 49.11 -10.03
N ASP A 25 26.53 50.29 -10.22
CA ASP A 25 25.61 50.72 -11.30
C ASP A 25 26.20 50.95 -12.71
N ALA A 26 25.27 51.19 -13.65
CA ALA A 26 25.38 51.95 -14.92
C ALA A 26 26.07 51.26 -16.13
N ASP A 27 25.72 51.46 -17.39
CA ASP A 27 24.60 52.07 -18.14
C ASP A 27 24.87 51.76 -19.63
N THR A 28 23.86 51.92 -20.48
CA THR A 28 23.93 52.28 -21.92
C THR A 28 24.14 51.23 -23.05
N THR A 29 23.18 51.31 -24.01
CA THR A 29 23.26 51.17 -25.50
C THR A 29 23.50 49.77 -26.11
N ALA A 30 22.52 49.26 -26.88
CA ALA A 30 22.38 49.37 -28.36
C ALA A 30 23.49 48.59 -29.11
N ALA A 31 23.28 47.83 -30.18
CA ALA A 31 22.22 47.71 -31.17
C ALA A 31 22.34 46.32 -31.85
N ALA A 32 21.34 45.96 -32.66
CA ALA A 32 21.33 44.78 -33.53
C ALA A 32 22.50 44.74 -34.54
N PRO A 33 22.79 43.55 -35.11
CA PRO A 33 22.55 43.36 -36.56
C PRO A 33 21.99 41.94 -36.85
N THR A 34 20.99 41.77 -37.72
CA THR A 34 20.98 41.84 -39.20
C THR A 34 21.85 40.77 -39.87
N GLU A 35 21.19 39.97 -40.70
CA GLU A 35 21.72 39.04 -41.69
C GLU A 35 22.92 39.58 -42.47
N THR A 36 23.83 38.71 -42.91
CA THR A 36 23.96 38.26 -44.32
C THR A 36 25.33 37.55 -44.47
N THR A 37 25.30 36.33 -45.00
CA THR A 37 26.41 35.55 -45.58
C THR A 37 27.09 36.33 -46.75
N PRO A 38 28.18 35.89 -47.41
CA PRO A 38 29.40 35.14 -47.05
C PRO A 38 30.67 36.00 -47.25
N LEU A 39 31.83 35.63 -46.69
CA LEU A 39 33.07 35.75 -47.45
C LEU A 39 34.13 34.72 -47.03
N GLN A 40 34.65 34.13 -48.09
CA GLN A 40 35.74 33.21 -48.26
C GLN A 40 37.06 33.96 -48.06
N GLN A 41 37.93 33.45 -47.20
CA GLN A 41 39.32 33.91 -47.14
C GLN A 41 40.24 32.70 -47.22
N GLU A 42 40.67 32.43 -48.45
CA GLU A 42 41.82 31.60 -48.78
C GLU A 42 43.08 32.23 -48.16
N GLN A 43 43.81 31.44 -47.39
CA GLN A 43 45.23 31.66 -47.18
C GLN A 43 46.04 30.72 -48.10
N PRO A 44 47.22 31.17 -48.55
CA PRO A 44 47.84 30.69 -49.78
C PRO A 44 48.65 29.43 -49.54
N TYR A 45 48.37 28.36 -50.29
CA TYR A 45 49.30 27.26 -50.43
C TYR A 45 50.35 27.62 -51.49
N PRO A 46 51.65 27.45 -51.22
CA PRO A 46 52.68 27.74 -52.21
C PRO A 46 52.55 26.79 -53.41
N SER A 47 52.45 27.39 -54.60
CA SER A 47 52.48 26.72 -55.89
C SER A 47 53.76 25.89 -56.06
N PHE A 48 53.62 24.57 -55.96
CA PHE A 48 54.61 23.61 -56.44
C PHE A 48 54.48 23.45 -57.96
N ASN A 49 54.76 24.50 -58.71
CA ASN A 49 55.09 24.38 -60.13
C ASN A 49 56.60 24.48 -60.29
N GLN A 50 57.29 23.44 -59.80
CA GLN A 50 58.67 23.16 -60.19
C GLN A 50 58.66 21.89 -61.05
N ARG A 51 59.05 22.09 -62.32
CA ARG A 51 59.37 21.05 -63.29
C ARG A 51 60.37 20.07 -62.65
N PRO A 52 60.17 18.74 -62.67
CA PRO A 52 61.11 17.84 -62.02
C PRO A 52 62.45 17.88 -62.76
N LEU A 53 63.52 18.28 -62.07
CA LEU A 53 64.88 17.99 -62.52
C LEU A 53 65.05 16.47 -62.52
N SER A 54 65.58 15.92 -63.61
CA SER A 54 65.88 14.50 -63.76
C SER A 54 66.77 14.01 -62.61
N PRO A 55 66.39 12.94 -61.88
CA PRO A 55 67.22 12.42 -60.80
C PRO A 55 68.47 11.71 -61.36
N PRO A 56 69.60 11.69 -60.63
CA PRO A 56 70.80 10.97 -61.01
C PRO A 56 70.52 9.45 -61.12
N PRO A 57 71.28 8.72 -61.98
CA PRO A 57 71.05 7.29 -62.21
C PRO A 57 71.20 6.52 -60.90
N GLY A 58 70.09 5.89 -60.46
CA GLY A 58 70.05 5.08 -59.24
C GLY A 58 68.86 5.34 -58.30
N THR A 59 68.06 6.38 -58.53
CA THR A 59 66.92 6.72 -57.64
C THR A 59 65.60 6.23 -58.23
N TYR A 60 65.01 5.18 -57.65
CA TYR A 60 63.67 4.71 -58.03
C TYR A 60 62.58 5.59 -57.40
N ILE A 61 61.79 6.28 -58.23
CA ILE A 61 60.58 6.98 -57.78
C ILE A 61 59.46 5.96 -57.71
N VAL A 62 59.12 5.49 -56.51
CA VAL A 62 57.94 4.63 -56.31
C VAL A 62 56.70 5.53 -56.24
N GLN A 63 55.94 5.61 -57.33
CA GLN A 63 54.64 6.27 -57.33
C GLN A 63 53.60 5.33 -56.72
N ILE A 64 53.24 5.57 -55.45
CA ILE A 64 52.17 4.83 -54.77
C ILE A 64 50.83 5.49 -55.16
N PRO A 65 49.88 4.76 -55.78
CA PRO A 65 48.58 5.30 -56.14
C PRO A 65 47.86 5.80 -54.89
N LYS A 66 47.38 7.05 -54.91
CA LYS A 66 46.66 7.68 -53.78
C LYS A 66 45.40 6.91 -53.36
N ASP A 67 44.87 6.08 -54.27
CA ASP A 67 43.65 5.30 -54.11
C ASP A 67 43.88 3.96 -53.39
N GLN A 68 45.12 3.59 -53.12
CA GLN A 68 45.43 2.43 -52.28
C GLN A 68 45.25 2.80 -50.80
N VAL A 69 44.09 2.45 -50.24
CA VAL A 69 43.81 2.53 -48.81
C VAL A 69 44.73 1.54 -48.07
N LEU A 70 45.95 1.96 -47.72
CA LEU A 70 46.95 1.13 -47.03
C LEU A 70 46.61 0.80 -45.57
N ARG A 71 45.47 1.28 -45.06
CA ARG A 71 45.03 1.00 -43.68
C ARG A 71 43.62 0.44 -43.68
N VAL A 72 43.51 -0.83 -44.06
CA VAL A 72 42.46 -1.67 -43.47
C VAL A 72 42.87 -1.88 -42.02
N PRO A 73 42.09 -1.43 -41.03
CA PRO A 73 42.40 -1.74 -39.64
C PRO A 73 42.52 -3.26 -39.53
N PRO A 74 43.50 -3.80 -38.79
CA PRO A 74 43.56 -5.23 -38.50
C PRO A 74 42.16 -5.73 -38.14
N PRO A 75 41.70 -6.90 -38.64
CA PRO A 75 40.30 -7.32 -38.56
C PRO A 75 39.74 -7.25 -37.13
N ASP A 76 40.61 -7.42 -36.14
CA ASP A 76 40.31 -7.31 -34.72
C ASP A 76 40.04 -5.86 -34.23
N ARG A 77 40.71 -4.85 -34.79
CA ARG A 77 40.43 -3.42 -34.52
C ARG A 77 39.19 -2.94 -35.26
N ALA A 78 38.97 -3.35 -36.51
CA ALA A 78 37.78 -2.99 -37.28
C ALA A 78 36.48 -3.49 -36.58
N ARG A 79 36.50 -4.72 -36.04
CA ARG A 79 35.41 -5.27 -35.22
C ARG A 79 35.18 -4.46 -33.94
N ARG A 80 36.25 -4.02 -33.25
CA ARG A 80 36.13 -3.18 -32.05
C ARG A 80 35.53 -1.80 -32.36
N TYR A 81 35.96 -1.12 -33.42
CA TYR A 81 35.38 0.17 -33.82
C TYR A 81 33.90 0.06 -34.18
N LYS A 82 33.47 -0.97 -34.93
CA LYS A 82 32.04 -1.21 -35.21
C LYS A 82 31.23 -1.44 -33.93
N LYS A 83 31.75 -2.21 -32.97
CA LYS A 83 31.11 -2.40 -31.66
C LYS A 83 31.01 -1.09 -30.88
N LEU A 84 32.07 -0.27 -30.86
CA LEU A 84 32.09 1.03 -30.18
C LEU A 84 31.13 2.05 -30.83
N ALA A 85 31.07 2.10 -32.16
CA ALA A 85 30.15 2.96 -32.91
C ALA A 85 28.67 2.56 -32.74
N ALA A 86 28.38 1.26 -32.55
CA ALA A 86 27.02 0.76 -32.31
C ALA A 86 26.54 0.91 -30.85
N ARG A 87 27.45 1.09 -29.87
CA ARG A 87 27.11 1.27 -28.44
C ARG A 87 26.16 2.45 -28.17
N PRO A 88 26.36 3.68 -28.70
CA PRO A 88 25.45 4.79 -28.42
C PRO A 88 24.04 4.57 -28.98
N ALA A 89 23.90 3.94 -30.15
CA ALA A 89 22.60 3.60 -30.73
C ALA A 89 21.86 2.53 -29.89
N ARG A 90 22.55 1.45 -29.49
CA ARG A 90 21.97 0.41 -28.61
C ARG A 90 21.60 0.96 -27.23
N ARG A 91 22.41 1.84 -26.64
CA ARG A 91 22.10 2.50 -25.36
C ARG A 91 20.88 3.42 -25.45
N ARG A 92 20.72 4.16 -26.55
CA ARG A 92 19.53 5.00 -26.79
C ARG A 92 18.27 4.15 -26.98
N LEU A 93 18.36 3.03 -27.68
CA LEU A 93 17.23 2.11 -27.88
C LEU A 93 16.80 1.46 -26.56
N LEU A 94 17.76 0.98 -25.76
CA LEU A 94 17.49 0.38 -24.45
C LEU A 94 16.92 1.41 -23.46
N ARG A 95 17.42 2.65 -23.47
CA ARG A 95 16.88 3.76 -22.67
C ARG A 95 15.45 4.09 -23.10
N ARG A 96 15.16 4.15 -24.41
CA ARG A 96 13.80 4.37 -24.92
C ARG A 96 12.87 3.22 -24.50
N ALA A 97 13.29 1.97 -24.66
CA ALA A 97 12.51 0.81 -24.24
C ALA A 97 12.21 0.83 -22.73
N CYS A 98 13.19 1.19 -21.89
CA CYS A 98 13.01 1.36 -20.45
C CYS A 98 12.06 2.53 -20.11
N CYS A 99 12.16 3.67 -20.81
CA CYS A 99 11.25 4.79 -20.63
C CYS A 99 9.82 4.44 -21.07
N PHE A 100 9.64 3.73 -22.19
CA PHE A 100 8.33 3.27 -22.64
C PHE A 100 7.74 2.20 -21.71
N SER A 101 8.55 1.29 -21.19
CA SER A 101 8.08 0.33 -20.19
C SER A 101 7.69 1.03 -18.89
N LEU A 102 8.46 2.02 -18.44
CA LEU A 102 8.11 2.81 -17.26
C LEU A 102 6.82 3.60 -17.49
N ALA A 103 6.68 4.26 -18.65
CA ALA A 103 5.47 4.98 -19.03
C ALA A 103 4.26 4.05 -19.13
N ALA A 104 4.43 2.84 -19.67
CA ALA A 104 3.38 1.83 -19.72
C ALA A 104 2.98 1.35 -18.32
N VAL A 105 3.94 1.11 -17.43
CA VAL A 105 3.67 0.75 -16.03
C VAL A 105 2.94 1.88 -15.31
N LEU A 106 3.38 3.14 -15.48
CA LEU A 106 2.71 4.30 -14.91
C LEU A 106 1.28 4.44 -15.44
N LEU A 107 1.07 4.25 -16.74
CA LEU A 107 -0.27 4.25 -17.34
C LEU A 107 -1.15 3.14 -16.75
N LEU A 108 -0.62 1.92 -16.59
CA LEU A 108 -1.36 0.82 -15.97
C LEU A 108 -1.73 1.12 -14.52
N ILE A 109 -0.83 1.74 -13.74
CA ILE A 109 -1.11 2.16 -12.36
C ILE A 109 -2.23 3.21 -12.35
N LEU A 110 -2.18 4.20 -13.25
CA LEU A 110 -3.22 5.22 -13.36
C LEU A 110 -4.58 4.62 -13.75
N LEU A 111 -4.60 3.68 -14.70
CA LEU A 111 -5.82 2.96 -15.08
C LEU A 111 -6.36 2.11 -13.93
N ALA A 112 -5.50 1.42 -13.20
CA ALA A 112 -5.89 0.65 -12.02
C ALA A 112 -6.46 1.56 -10.91
N ALA A 113 -5.82 2.69 -10.64
CA ALA A 113 -6.28 3.68 -9.68
C ALA A 113 -7.63 4.29 -10.10
N ALA A 114 -7.80 4.63 -11.39
CA ALA A 114 -9.06 5.11 -11.93
C ALA A 114 -10.17 4.07 -11.82
N PHE A 115 -9.88 2.79 -12.09
CA PHE A 115 -10.83 1.69 -11.92
C PHE A 115 -11.26 1.52 -10.46
N VAL A 116 -10.31 1.48 -9.52
CA VAL A 116 -10.60 1.38 -8.08
C VAL A 116 -11.41 2.60 -7.61
N GLY A 117 -11.04 3.80 -8.07
CA GLY A 117 -11.78 5.04 -7.79
C GLY A 117 -13.21 5.00 -8.32
N ALA A 118 -13.42 4.55 -9.56
CA ALA A 118 -14.75 4.40 -10.14
C ALA A 118 -15.60 3.39 -9.35
N VAL A 119 -15.05 2.22 -9.01
CA VAL A 119 -15.73 1.21 -8.18
C VAL A 119 -16.11 1.81 -6.82
N TYR A 120 -15.20 2.52 -6.16
CA TYR A 120 -15.49 3.17 -4.88
C TYR A 120 -16.60 4.24 -5.01
N LEU A 121 -16.58 5.06 -6.06
CA LEU A 121 -17.59 6.11 -6.28
C LEU A 121 -18.98 5.57 -6.62
N ILE A 122 -19.05 4.44 -7.34
CA ILE A 122 -20.30 3.78 -7.74
C ILE A 122 -20.94 3.03 -6.57
N PHE A 123 -20.14 2.24 -5.85
CA PHE A 123 -20.66 1.34 -4.81
C PHE A 123 -20.67 1.98 -3.43
N ARG A 124 -19.76 2.93 -3.16
CA ARG A 124 -19.57 3.65 -1.88
C ARG A 124 -19.76 2.71 -0.69
N PRO A 125 -18.89 1.69 -0.53
CA PRO A 125 -19.05 0.71 0.53
C PRO A 125 -19.03 1.40 1.89
N ARG A 126 -20.07 1.16 2.68
CA ARG A 126 -20.18 1.62 4.07
C ARG A 126 -20.06 0.44 5.01
N SER A 127 -19.52 0.69 6.20
CA SER A 127 -19.55 -0.31 7.27
C SER A 127 -21.01 -0.63 7.65
N PRO A 128 -21.34 -1.92 7.85
CA PRO A 128 -22.62 -2.28 8.45
C PRO A 128 -22.66 -1.76 9.89
N THR A 129 -23.86 -1.43 10.35
CA THR A 129 -24.09 -1.04 11.74
C THR A 129 -24.50 -2.27 12.54
N PHE A 130 -23.84 -2.48 13.67
CA PHE A 130 -24.18 -3.56 14.60
C PHE A 130 -24.84 -2.98 15.84
N SER A 131 -25.72 -3.78 16.45
CA SER A 131 -26.33 -3.50 17.74
C SER A 131 -26.68 -4.81 18.42
N VAL A 132 -26.80 -4.79 19.74
CA VAL A 132 -27.24 -5.93 20.54
C VAL A 132 -28.67 -5.63 20.96
N SER A 133 -29.60 -6.51 20.60
CA SER A 133 -31.04 -6.32 20.83
C SER A 133 -31.47 -6.84 22.20
N SER A 134 -30.93 -7.99 22.60
CA SER A 134 -31.14 -8.59 23.91
C SER A 134 -29.96 -9.46 24.28
N LEU A 135 -29.81 -9.71 25.58
CA LEU A 135 -28.76 -10.54 26.13
C LEU A 135 -29.35 -11.40 27.24
N SER A 136 -29.35 -12.72 27.06
CA SER A 136 -29.72 -13.69 28.10
C SER A 136 -28.47 -14.07 28.87
N ILE A 137 -28.51 -14.03 30.19
CA ILE A 137 -27.39 -14.41 31.06
C ILE A 137 -27.85 -15.49 32.03
N HIS A 138 -27.08 -16.58 32.09
CA HIS A 138 -27.25 -17.68 33.03
C HIS A 138 -25.93 -17.95 33.78
N GLY A 139 -26.03 -18.27 35.08
CA GLY A 139 -24.89 -18.68 35.90
C GLY A 139 -24.01 -17.55 36.42
N LEU A 140 -24.46 -16.29 36.29
CA LEU A 140 -23.80 -15.10 36.86
C LEU A 140 -24.61 -14.50 38.04
N ASP A 141 -25.86 -14.92 38.18
CA ASP A 141 -26.79 -14.62 39.27
C ASP A 141 -26.32 -15.14 40.64
N THR A 142 -25.64 -16.29 40.66
CA THR A 142 -25.10 -16.90 41.89
C THR A 142 -23.93 -16.13 42.50
N LEU A 143 -23.37 -15.15 41.76
CA LEU A 143 -22.22 -14.36 42.19
C LEU A 143 -22.57 -13.35 43.28
N SER A 144 -23.79 -12.82 43.26
CA SER A 144 -24.25 -11.81 44.23
C SER A 144 -24.43 -12.38 45.65
N SER A 145 -24.40 -13.72 45.79
CA SER A 145 -24.63 -14.43 47.07
C SER A 145 -23.42 -15.24 47.55
N SER A 146 -22.40 -15.43 46.72
CA SER A 146 -21.31 -16.39 46.99
C SER A 146 -19.96 -15.68 47.06
N SER A 147 -19.55 -15.30 48.26
CA SER A 147 -18.19 -14.84 48.53
C SER A 147 -17.21 -15.99 48.27
N SER A 148 -16.20 -15.75 47.43
CA SER A 148 -14.93 -16.51 47.28
C SER A 148 -14.75 -17.52 46.11
N SER A 149 -13.79 -17.19 45.24
CA SER A 149 -12.82 -18.06 44.54
C SER A 149 -13.26 -19.14 43.55
N SER A 150 -14.54 -19.50 43.47
CA SER A 150 -15.02 -20.51 42.53
C SER A 150 -15.00 -20.01 41.08
N SER A 151 -14.47 -20.84 40.18
CA SER A 151 -14.51 -20.57 38.74
C SER A 151 -15.94 -20.64 38.22
N LEU A 152 -16.38 -19.62 37.49
CA LEU A 152 -17.71 -19.54 36.91
C LEU A 152 -17.70 -20.08 35.48
N SER A 153 -18.83 -20.65 35.07
CA SER A 153 -19.07 -21.07 33.69
C SER A 153 -20.38 -20.47 33.19
N PRO A 154 -20.44 -19.14 32.98
CA PRO A 154 -21.66 -18.47 32.58
C PRO A 154 -22.04 -18.85 31.15
N GLU A 155 -23.34 -19.01 30.90
CA GLU A 155 -23.90 -19.18 29.55
C GLU A 155 -24.63 -17.91 29.15
N LEU A 156 -24.28 -17.37 27.98
CA LEU A 156 -24.85 -16.13 27.47
C LEU A 156 -25.39 -16.33 26.06
N ASP A 157 -26.61 -15.87 25.81
CA ASP A 157 -27.17 -15.80 24.46
C ASP A 157 -27.41 -14.35 24.07
N ALA A 158 -26.73 -13.86 23.03
CA ALA A 158 -26.91 -12.51 22.52
C ALA A 158 -27.72 -12.50 21.23
N ALA A 159 -28.76 -11.68 21.16
CA ALA A 159 -29.42 -11.36 19.91
C ALA A 159 -28.70 -10.18 19.23
N VAL A 160 -27.88 -10.48 18.22
CA VAL A 160 -27.12 -9.48 17.48
C VAL A 160 -27.89 -9.06 16.24
N ARG A 161 -28.02 -7.74 16.06
CA ARG A 161 -28.62 -7.12 14.88
C ARG A 161 -27.51 -6.52 14.01
N ALA A 162 -27.35 -7.05 12.82
CA ALA A 162 -26.48 -6.54 11.77
C ALA A 162 -27.33 -5.81 10.71
N ASP A 163 -27.04 -4.54 10.45
CA ASP A 163 -27.81 -3.69 9.55
C ASP A 163 -26.93 -3.20 8.37
N ASN A 164 -27.32 -3.63 7.16
CA ASN A 164 -26.70 -3.27 5.88
C ASN A 164 -27.53 -2.23 5.10
N GLY A 165 -28.45 -1.52 5.76
CA GLY A 165 -29.40 -0.54 5.22
C GLY A 165 -28.75 0.58 4.41
N ARG A 166 -27.55 1.01 4.81
CA ARG A 166 -26.81 2.09 4.13
C ARG A 166 -26.15 1.66 2.83
N ASN A 167 -25.99 0.36 2.58
CA ASN A 167 -25.38 -0.17 1.37
C ASN A 167 -26.45 -0.58 0.36
N ARG A 168 -26.53 0.16 -0.75
CA ARG A 168 -27.57 -0.04 -1.78
C ARG A 168 -27.23 -1.11 -2.80
N ARG A 169 -25.94 -1.40 -2.98
CA ARG A 169 -25.40 -2.24 -4.07
C ARG A 169 -24.30 -3.20 -3.62
N VAL A 170 -24.13 -3.35 -2.30
CA VAL A 170 -23.08 -4.18 -1.68
C VAL A 170 -23.74 -5.28 -0.86
N ILE A 171 -23.40 -6.51 -1.20
CA ILE A 171 -23.78 -7.71 -0.45
C ILE A 171 -22.60 -8.07 0.45
N ILE A 172 -22.89 -8.44 1.69
CA ILE A 172 -21.89 -8.80 2.69
C ILE A 172 -22.00 -10.31 2.96
N ASP A 173 -20.95 -11.05 2.65
CA ASP A 173 -20.82 -12.44 3.10
C ASP A 173 -20.06 -12.46 4.42
N TYR A 174 -20.74 -12.84 5.50
CA TYR A 174 -20.12 -13.17 6.77
C TYR A 174 -19.65 -14.61 6.71
N ARG A 175 -18.33 -14.82 6.72
CA ARG A 175 -17.71 -16.15 6.64
C ARG A 175 -17.72 -16.80 8.03
N GLY A 176 -17.70 -18.13 8.05
CA GLY A 176 -17.49 -18.89 9.29
C GLY A 176 -16.07 -18.68 9.83
N GLY A 177 -15.88 -19.01 11.10
CA GLY A 177 -14.60 -18.85 11.82
C GLY A 177 -14.46 -17.51 12.55
N GLY A 178 -15.49 -16.67 12.55
CA GLY A 178 -15.56 -15.52 13.44
C GLY A 178 -15.99 -15.89 14.86
N SER A 179 -15.83 -14.97 15.79
CA SER A 179 -16.21 -15.14 17.20
C SER A 179 -16.89 -13.89 17.76
N VAL A 180 -17.73 -14.09 18.77
CA VAL A 180 -18.32 -13.05 19.62
C VAL A 180 -17.88 -13.31 21.04
N THR A 181 -17.47 -12.27 21.73
CA THR A 181 -16.98 -12.31 23.09
C THR A 181 -17.67 -11.23 23.90
N VAL A 182 -18.15 -11.59 25.10
CA VAL A 182 -18.71 -10.66 26.07
C VAL A 182 -17.74 -10.53 27.22
N SER A 183 -17.44 -9.30 27.61
CA SER A 183 -16.59 -9.00 28.76
C SER A 183 -17.23 -7.99 29.70
N TYR A 184 -16.85 -8.07 30.96
CA TYR A 184 -17.26 -7.18 32.04
C TYR A 184 -16.02 -6.71 32.79
N ALA A 185 -15.86 -5.40 32.98
CA ALA A 185 -14.69 -4.80 33.64
C ALA A 185 -13.33 -5.33 33.14
N GLY A 186 -13.23 -5.64 31.83
CA GLY A 186 -12.03 -6.20 31.20
C GLY A 186 -11.90 -7.73 31.26
N GLU A 187 -12.68 -8.41 32.11
CA GLU A 187 -12.68 -9.86 32.23
C GLU A 187 -13.62 -10.51 31.22
N ARG A 188 -13.17 -11.59 30.58
CA ARG A 188 -13.94 -12.29 29.54
C ARG A 188 -14.95 -13.22 30.18
N LEU A 189 -16.24 -12.90 30.04
CA LEU A 189 -17.33 -13.73 30.57
C LEU A 189 -17.62 -14.92 29.68
N ALA A 190 -17.82 -14.72 28.38
CA ALA A 190 -18.17 -15.81 27.48
C ALA A 190 -17.73 -15.55 26.04
N THR A 191 -17.52 -16.63 25.30
CA THR A 191 -17.21 -16.57 23.87
C THR A 191 -18.07 -17.57 23.11
N GLY A 192 -18.49 -17.21 21.91
CA GLY A 192 -19.23 -18.08 21.00
C GLY A 192 -18.86 -17.83 19.54
N PRO A 193 -19.27 -18.73 18.63
CA PRO A 193 -18.99 -18.61 17.21
C PRO A 193 -19.92 -17.60 16.53
N TRP A 194 -19.39 -16.78 15.63
CA TRP A 194 -20.22 -15.97 14.74
C TRP A 194 -20.79 -16.84 13.60
N PRO A 195 -22.11 -16.83 13.34
CA PRO A 195 -22.71 -17.66 12.31
C PRO A 195 -22.35 -17.18 10.89
N ALA A 196 -22.14 -18.13 9.98
CA ALA A 196 -21.92 -17.79 8.57
C ALA A 196 -23.25 -17.50 7.89
N PHE A 197 -23.39 -16.31 7.29
CA PHE A 197 -24.58 -15.96 6.52
C PHE A 197 -24.26 -14.90 5.47
N ARG A 198 -25.15 -14.79 4.48
CA ARG A 198 -25.09 -13.74 3.46
C ARG A 198 -26.15 -12.70 3.75
N GLN A 199 -25.72 -11.45 3.83
CA GLN A 199 -26.61 -10.31 3.99
C GLN A 199 -26.70 -9.53 2.68
N ALA A 200 -27.91 -9.49 2.12
CA ALA A 200 -28.20 -8.74 0.90
C ALA A 200 -28.05 -7.22 1.12
N ALA A 201 -27.97 -6.48 0.02
CA ALA A 201 -27.98 -5.01 0.07
C ALA A 201 -29.27 -4.51 0.74
N ARG A 202 -29.16 -3.48 1.59
CA ARG A 202 -30.25 -2.91 2.38
C ARG A 202 -31.01 -3.88 3.30
N ASN A 203 -30.41 -5.02 3.63
CA ASN A 203 -31.04 -6.00 4.50
C ASN A 203 -30.60 -5.79 5.95
N VAL A 204 -31.48 -6.15 6.88
CA VAL A 204 -31.19 -6.23 8.30
C VAL A 204 -31.39 -7.66 8.76
N THR A 205 -30.41 -8.20 9.47
CA THR A 205 -30.42 -9.58 9.94
C THR A 205 -30.24 -9.57 11.44
N VAL A 206 -31.15 -10.24 12.14
CA VAL A 206 -31.06 -10.50 13.58
C VAL A 206 -30.83 -11.99 13.75
N PHE A 207 -29.85 -12.35 14.57
CA PHE A 207 -29.54 -13.74 14.87
C PHE A 207 -29.09 -13.87 16.31
N ALA A 208 -29.31 -15.05 16.88
CA ALA A 208 -28.86 -15.39 18.22
C ALA A 208 -27.46 -16.01 18.15
N VAL A 209 -26.61 -15.68 19.13
CA VAL A 209 -25.29 -16.25 19.33
C VAL A 209 -25.20 -16.84 20.72
N ALA A 210 -25.06 -18.16 20.78
CA ALA A 210 -24.80 -18.86 22.02
C ALA A 210 -23.32 -18.80 22.37
N MET A 211 -23.04 -18.37 23.60
CA MET A 211 -21.69 -18.14 24.11
C MET A 211 -21.54 -18.83 25.46
N ARG A 212 -20.36 -19.39 25.70
CA ARG A 212 -20.05 -20.06 26.95
C ARG A 212 -18.78 -19.51 27.56
N GLY A 213 -18.83 -19.25 28.85
CA GLY A 213 -17.70 -19.03 29.71
C GLY A 213 -17.21 -20.34 30.29
N ASN A 214 -15.90 -20.45 30.49
CA ASN A 214 -15.30 -21.56 31.22
C ASN A 214 -14.17 -21.00 32.07
N GLY A 215 -14.22 -21.25 33.38
CA GLY A 215 -13.14 -20.85 34.26
C GLY A 215 -13.12 -19.35 34.63
N VAL A 216 -14.22 -18.61 34.44
CA VAL A 216 -14.25 -17.16 34.61
C VAL A 216 -14.06 -16.81 36.09
N ARG A 217 -13.18 -15.84 36.36
CA ARG A 217 -12.87 -15.38 37.72
C ARG A 217 -12.92 -13.87 37.78
N LEU A 218 -13.78 -13.37 38.65
CA LEU A 218 -13.88 -11.95 38.95
C LEU A 218 -13.18 -11.67 40.29
N THR A 219 -12.49 -10.54 40.38
CA THR A 219 -11.91 -10.08 41.65
C THR A 219 -13.01 -9.70 42.63
N GLU A 220 -12.70 -9.66 43.93
CA GLU A 220 -13.68 -9.23 44.95
C GLU A 220 -14.20 -7.80 44.71
N GLU A 221 -13.36 -6.92 44.16
CA GLU A 221 -13.76 -5.58 43.75
C GLU A 221 -14.75 -5.63 42.59
N GLN A 222 -14.47 -6.44 41.56
CA GLN A 222 -15.36 -6.62 40.41
C GLN A 222 -16.69 -7.26 40.80
N THR A 223 -16.72 -8.20 41.75
CA THR A 223 -17.97 -8.82 42.21
C THR A 223 -18.82 -7.84 43.03
N LYS A 224 -18.20 -7.06 43.93
CA LYS A 224 -18.88 -5.99 44.67
C LYS A 224 -19.43 -4.93 43.72
N GLN A 225 -18.65 -4.53 42.72
CA GLN A 225 -19.09 -3.60 41.68
C GLN A 225 -20.26 -4.17 40.88
N LEU A 226 -20.18 -5.44 40.47
CA LEU A 226 -21.24 -6.09 39.69
C LEU A 226 -22.55 -6.16 40.47
N ALA A 227 -22.48 -6.47 41.77
CA ALA A 227 -23.66 -6.50 42.64
C ALA A 227 -24.29 -5.10 42.79
N ALA A 228 -23.48 -4.05 42.92
CA ALA A 228 -23.96 -2.67 43.00
C ALA A 228 -24.61 -2.20 41.69
N GLU A 229 -23.99 -2.49 40.55
CA GLU A 229 -24.51 -2.15 39.22
C GLU A 229 -25.77 -2.95 38.88
N GLN A 230 -25.85 -4.22 39.30
CA GLN A 230 -27.06 -5.03 39.19
C GLN A 230 -28.20 -4.45 40.04
N ALA A 231 -27.92 -3.99 41.27
CA ALA A 231 -28.92 -3.34 42.11
C ALA A 231 -29.39 -1.99 41.52
N ALA A 232 -28.51 -1.29 40.81
CA ALA A 232 -28.85 -0.08 40.06
C ALA A 232 -29.59 -0.36 38.73
N GLY A 233 -29.59 -1.61 38.26
CA GLY A 233 -30.18 -2.00 36.99
C GLY A 233 -29.41 -1.48 35.76
N ASP A 234 -28.11 -1.30 35.88
CA ASP A 234 -27.26 -0.75 34.82
C ASP A 234 -25.88 -1.41 34.84
N VAL A 235 -25.78 -2.62 34.30
CA VAL A 235 -24.52 -3.38 34.24
C VAL A 235 -23.83 -3.15 32.88
N PRO A 236 -22.71 -2.42 32.81
CA PRO A 236 -21.98 -2.18 31.58
C PRO A 236 -21.20 -3.43 31.14
N MET A 237 -21.43 -3.87 29.92
CA MET A 237 -20.71 -4.96 29.28
C MET A 237 -20.16 -4.52 27.92
N VAL A 238 -19.09 -5.17 27.48
CA VAL A 238 -18.51 -4.96 26.17
C VAL A 238 -18.72 -6.22 25.32
N VAL A 239 -19.36 -6.06 24.18
CA VAL A 239 -19.60 -7.13 23.21
C VAL A 239 -18.67 -6.90 22.03
N GLU A 240 -17.68 -7.77 21.88
CA GLU A 240 -16.72 -7.75 20.80
C GLU A 240 -16.99 -8.89 19.81
N ALA A 241 -17.18 -8.56 18.53
CA ALA A 241 -17.28 -9.51 17.45
C ALA A 241 -16.10 -9.36 16.48
N VAL A 242 -15.41 -10.45 16.17
CA VAL A 242 -14.39 -10.51 15.13
C VAL A 242 -14.89 -11.43 14.03
N VAL A 243 -15.12 -10.88 12.85
CA VAL A 243 -15.82 -11.60 11.78
C VAL A 243 -15.06 -11.48 10.46
N PRO A 244 -14.71 -12.61 9.82
CA PRO A 244 -14.16 -12.60 8.47
C PRO A 244 -15.27 -12.27 7.47
N VAL A 245 -15.13 -11.16 6.75
CA VAL A 245 -16.13 -10.61 5.84
C VAL A 245 -15.61 -10.57 4.41
N ARG A 246 -16.48 -10.88 3.44
CA ARG A 246 -16.22 -10.67 2.01
C ARG A 246 -17.32 -9.82 1.40
N LEU A 247 -16.94 -8.77 0.67
CA LEU A 247 -17.88 -7.90 -0.01
C LEU A 247 -18.09 -8.37 -1.45
N ARG A 248 -19.35 -8.27 -1.91
CA ARG A 248 -19.70 -8.44 -3.32
C ARG A 248 -20.36 -7.19 -3.87
N PHE A 249 -19.93 -6.80 -5.07
CA PHE A 249 -20.41 -5.62 -5.78
C PHE A 249 -21.17 -6.02 -7.05
N GLY A 250 -22.20 -5.25 -7.40
CA GLY A 250 -22.90 -5.37 -8.68
C GLY A 250 -23.61 -6.71 -8.86
N GLY A 251 -24.42 -7.12 -7.88
CA GLY A 251 -25.21 -8.36 -7.98
C GLY A 251 -24.44 -9.64 -7.64
N THR A 252 -23.22 -9.84 -8.16
CA THR A 252 -22.25 -10.88 -7.73
C THR A 252 -20.93 -10.88 -8.55
N LEU A 253 -20.79 -9.96 -9.53
CA LEU A 253 -19.70 -9.93 -10.50
C LEU A 253 -18.32 -9.68 -9.87
N LEU A 254 -18.22 -8.73 -8.95
CA LEU A 254 -16.96 -8.38 -8.30
C LEU A 254 -16.96 -8.85 -6.84
N ARG A 255 -15.88 -9.51 -6.41
CA ARG A 255 -15.69 -10.01 -5.05
C ARG A 255 -14.37 -9.50 -4.49
N THR A 256 -14.38 -9.06 -3.24
CA THR A 256 -13.15 -8.71 -2.53
C THR A 256 -12.46 -9.95 -2.00
N TRP A 257 -11.23 -9.79 -1.51
CA TRP A 257 -10.65 -10.74 -0.57
C TRP A 257 -11.43 -10.72 0.76
N THR A 258 -11.20 -11.75 1.58
CA THR A 258 -11.76 -11.81 2.93
C THR A 258 -10.96 -10.89 3.85
N VAL A 259 -11.64 -10.03 4.62
CA VAL A 259 -11.03 -9.12 5.59
C VAL A 259 -11.70 -9.28 6.94
N ASP A 260 -10.92 -9.22 8.01
CA ASP A 260 -11.46 -9.33 9.35
C ASP A 260 -12.00 -7.98 9.81
N VAL A 261 -13.27 -7.99 10.20
CA VAL A 261 -13.96 -6.83 10.76
C VAL A 261 -14.12 -7.06 12.25
N LYS A 262 -13.61 -6.13 13.05
CA LYS A 262 -13.80 -6.10 14.50
C LYS A 262 -14.86 -5.06 14.83
N ALA A 263 -15.96 -5.50 15.43
CA ALA A 263 -17.01 -4.65 15.97
C ALA A 263 -16.95 -4.71 17.50
N THR A 264 -16.91 -3.56 18.16
CA THR A 264 -16.94 -3.45 19.62
C THR A 264 -18.13 -2.59 20.01
N CYS A 265 -19.06 -3.17 20.76
CA CYS A 265 -20.27 -2.51 21.22
C CYS A 265 -20.23 -2.39 22.74
N ASP A 266 -20.41 -1.17 23.23
CA ASP A 266 -20.61 -0.88 24.64
C ASP A 266 -22.12 -0.98 24.91
N VAL A 267 -22.51 -1.89 25.81
CA VAL A 267 -23.91 -2.17 26.13
C VAL A 267 -24.11 -2.11 27.64
N ALA A 268 -25.31 -1.76 28.08
CA ALA A 268 -25.72 -1.90 29.46
C ALA A 268 -26.91 -2.85 29.54
N VAL A 269 -26.91 -3.75 30.52
CA VAL A 269 -28.04 -4.66 30.77
C VAL A 269 -28.75 -4.31 32.06
N ASP A 270 -30.08 -4.42 32.06
CA ASP A 270 -30.93 -4.11 33.22
C ASP A 270 -30.81 -5.15 34.35
N ARG A 271 -30.49 -6.40 34.01
CA ARG A 271 -30.40 -7.50 34.97
C ARG A 271 -29.49 -8.62 34.46
N LEU A 272 -29.02 -9.47 35.37
CA LEU A 272 -28.25 -10.68 35.04
C LEU A 272 -29.17 -11.91 35.02
N ALA A 273 -30.11 -11.94 34.07
CA ALA A 273 -31.08 -13.02 33.94
C ALA A 273 -31.40 -13.33 32.48
N ALA A 274 -32.21 -14.36 32.25
CA ALA A 274 -32.53 -14.84 30.90
C ALA A 274 -33.19 -13.80 29.98
N ASN A 275 -33.95 -12.86 30.57
CA ASN A 275 -34.72 -11.85 29.82
C ASN A 275 -34.15 -10.44 30.01
N ALA A 276 -32.81 -10.30 30.03
CA ALA A 276 -32.22 -8.98 30.16
C ALA A 276 -32.37 -8.17 28.87
N THR A 277 -32.74 -6.91 29.05
CA THR A 277 -32.80 -5.91 28.01
C THR A 277 -31.44 -5.25 27.88
N ALA A 278 -30.94 -5.15 26.65
CA ALA A 278 -29.65 -4.54 26.37
C ALA A 278 -29.86 -3.14 25.78
N VAL A 279 -29.32 -2.12 26.45
CA VAL A 279 -29.26 -0.74 25.96
C VAL A 279 -27.90 -0.51 25.31
N ASN A 280 -27.90 -0.15 24.03
CA ASN A 280 -26.66 0.10 23.30
C ASN A 280 -26.15 1.52 23.55
N ARG A 281 -24.94 1.66 24.10
CA ARG A 281 -24.27 2.96 24.33
C ARG A 281 -23.41 3.41 23.15
N GLY A 282 -23.08 2.47 22.26
CA GLY A 282 -22.42 2.74 20.99
C GLY A 282 -21.66 1.54 20.45
N CYS A 283 -21.49 1.49 19.12
CA CYS A 283 -20.73 0.44 18.45
C CYS A 283 -19.68 1.04 17.52
N LYS A 284 -18.43 0.59 17.67
CA LYS A 284 -17.28 0.98 16.86
C LYS A 284 -16.90 -0.20 15.96
N VAL A 285 -16.81 0.05 14.65
CA VAL A 285 -16.43 -0.96 13.66
C VAL A 285 -15.07 -0.59 13.09
N LYS A 286 -14.09 -1.49 13.23
CA LYS A 286 -12.75 -1.37 12.69
C LYS A 286 -12.50 -2.50 11.71
N VAL A 287 -11.98 -2.18 10.54
CA VAL A 287 -11.49 -3.18 9.58
C VAL A 287 -10.03 -3.42 9.91
N LYS A 288 -9.63 -4.67 10.11
CA LYS A 288 -8.22 -5.07 10.19
C LYS A 288 -7.78 -5.47 8.80
N PRO A 289 -7.01 -4.64 8.10
CA PRO A 289 -6.60 -4.98 6.76
C PRO A 289 -5.47 -6.03 6.79
N LEU A 290 -5.48 -6.92 5.79
CA LEU A 290 -4.67 -8.15 5.78
C LEU A 290 -3.15 -7.93 5.89
N TRP A 291 -2.66 -6.76 5.47
CA TRP A 291 -1.24 -6.36 5.50
C TRP A 291 -0.69 -6.00 6.90
N TRP A 292 -1.49 -6.09 7.96
CA TRP A 292 -1.06 -5.87 9.36
C TRP A 292 -0.45 -7.12 10.03
N TRP A 293 -0.25 -8.20 9.25
CA TRP A 293 0.36 -9.46 9.70
C TRP A 293 1.81 -9.63 9.21
N TRP A 294 2.45 -8.55 8.74
CA TRP A 294 3.86 -8.50 8.33
C TRP A 294 4.57 -7.33 9.01
#